data_AF-A0A956QJC3-F1
#
_entry.id   AF-A0A956QJC3-F1
#
_cell.length_a   1.000
_cell.length_b   1.000
_cell.length_c   1.000
_cell.angle_alpha   90.00
_cell.angle_beta   90.00
_cell.angle_gamma   90.00
#
_symmetry.space_group_name_H-M   'P 1'
#
loop_
_entity.id
_entity.type
_entity.pdbx_description
1 polymer ?
#
loop_
_entity_poly.entity_id
_entity_poly.type
_entity_poly.pdbx_seq_one_letter_code
_entity_poly.pdbx_strand_id
1 'polypeptide(L)'
;SGLPSGSLEKALQDDPLQSAQKLVQLAGGRGNDLSAVDTHHIPLLAGRVDNLGEALSRALETGHRPEILKALAATTPLAQAPGPLGAVFNPLVKLRDLGDVLQQLDWHCSDPEVKKAVQATREVLEQTVVAQRADKKHRDFASGISIHLAETGYSAENHMALGAPPNWARFLKETRPWPMRRFGDAVIRQFWPGNTSSDS
;
A
#
# COMPACT_ATOMS: atom_id res chain seq x y z
N SER A 1 22.75 11.59 -16.18
CA SER A 1 23.16 12.97 -15.92
C SER A 1 23.30 13.15 -14.42
N GLY A 2 24.53 13.34 -13.93
CA GLY A 2 24.81 13.46 -12.50
C GLY A 2 24.20 14.72 -11.91
N LEU A 3 23.55 14.59 -10.76
CA LEU A 3 23.14 15.74 -9.95
C LEU A 3 24.40 16.54 -9.56
N PRO A 4 24.40 17.89 -9.65
CA PRO A 4 25.55 18.68 -9.23
C PRO A 4 25.74 18.49 -7.72
N SER A 5 26.91 17.99 -7.31
CA SER A 5 27.24 17.63 -5.92
C SER A 5 26.97 18.77 -4.92
N GLY A 6 27.19 20.02 -5.32
CA GLY A 6 26.93 21.19 -4.47
C GLY A 6 25.45 21.47 -4.15
N SER A 7 24.51 20.88 -4.88
CA SER A 7 23.06 21.05 -4.63
C SER A 7 22.57 20.19 -3.46
N LEU A 8 23.15 19.00 -3.31
CA LEU A 8 22.85 18.03 -2.26
C LEU A 8 23.46 18.46 -0.92
N GLU A 9 24.71 18.90 -0.93
CA GLU A 9 25.40 19.36 0.29
C GLU A 9 24.76 20.61 0.88
N LYS A 10 24.27 21.53 0.04
CA LYS A 10 23.55 22.72 0.50
C LYS A 10 22.15 22.40 1.03
N ALA A 11 21.48 21.38 0.48
CA ALA A 11 20.18 20.94 0.96
C ALA A 11 20.23 20.37 2.39
N LEU A 12 21.36 19.85 2.84
CA LEU A 12 21.56 19.29 4.18
C LEU A 12 21.84 20.34 5.27
N GLN A 13 21.92 21.63 4.92
CA GLN A 13 22.17 22.73 5.85
C GLN A 13 20.89 23.46 6.30
N ASP A 14 19.75 23.14 5.70
CA ASP A 14 18.43 23.72 6.02
C ASP A 14 17.71 22.93 7.14
N ASP A 15 16.57 23.43 7.61
CA ASP A 15 15.61 22.68 8.44
C ASP A 15 15.38 21.26 7.86
N PRO A 16 15.57 20.17 8.64
CA PRO A 16 15.48 18.79 8.17
C PRO A 16 14.23 18.48 7.33
N LEU A 17 13.09 19.10 7.64
CA LEU A 17 11.85 18.95 6.87
C LEU A 17 12.00 19.52 5.45
N GLN A 18 12.54 20.74 5.32
CA GLN A 18 12.77 21.38 4.04
C GLN A 18 13.83 20.63 3.22
N SER A 19 14.88 20.13 3.88
CA SER A 19 15.90 19.28 3.26
C SER A 19 15.29 18.03 2.64
N ALA A 20 14.46 17.31 3.39
CA ALA A 20 13.80 16.10 2.94
C ALA A 20 12.86 16.37 1.74
N GLN A 21 12.09 17.45 1.80
CA GLN A 21 11.22 17.89 0.69
C GLN A 21 12.02 18.22 -0.57
N LYS A 22 13.13 18.96 -0.44
CA LYS A 22 14.02 19.29 -1.57
C LYS A 22 14.66 18.04 -2.18
N LEU A 23 15.11 17.09 -1.36
CA LEU A 23 15.66 15.82 -1.84
C LEU A 23 14.64 15.05 -2.67
N VAL A 24 13.41 14.92 -2.17
CA VAL A 24 12.32 14.26 -2.90
C VAL A 24 12.02 14.96 -4.22
N GLN A 25 12.02 16.30 -4.24
CA GLN A 25 11.86 17.05 -5.48
C GLN A 25 13.02 16.85 -6.45
N LEU A 26 14.27 16.75 -5.99
CA LEU A 26 15.42 16.62 -6.90
C LEU A 26 15.63 15.20 -7.43
N ALA A 27 15.38 14.19 -6.60
CA ALA A 27 15.72 12.80 -6.89
C ALA A 27 14.50 11.92 -7.24
N GLY A 28 13.28 12.32 -6.87
CA GLY A 28 12.06 11.62 -7.24
C GLY A 28 11.56 11.93 -8.66
N GLY A 29 10.79 11.01 -9.22
CA GLY A 29 10.32 11.05 -10.61
C GLY A 29 11.40 10.65 -11.63
N ARG A 30 11.02 10.63 -12.91
CA ARG A 30 11.90 10.23 -14.05
C ARG A 30 12.49 8.82 -13.88
N GLY A 31 11.64 7.85 -13.56
CA GLY A 31 12.01 6.44 -13.36
C GLY A 31 12.20 6.02 -11.91
N ASN A 32 12.10 6.94 -10.94
CA ASN A 32 12.21 6.65 -9.52
C ASN A 32 10.97 7.12 -8.75
N ASP A 33 10.56 6.33 -7.76
CA ASP A 33 9.64 6.75 -6.72
C ASP A 33 10.43 7.08 -5.47
N LEU A 34 10.19 8.25 -4.88
CA LEU A 34 10.85 8.66 -3.65
C LEU A 34 9.87 9.38 -2.73
N SER A 35 9.91 9.03 -1.46
CA SER A 35 9.14 9.66 -0.39
C SER A 35 10.04 10.00 0.79
N ALA A 36 9.68 11.06 1.50
CA ALA A 36 10.24 11.44 2.78
C ALA A 36 9.19 11.19 3.85
N VAL A 37 9.61 10.51 4.91
CA VAL A 37 8.72 10.02 5.98
C VAL A 37 9.17 10.57 7.31
N ASP A 38 8.24 11.18 8.05
CA ASP A 38 8.47 11.56 9.43
C ASP A 38 8.25 10.35 10.35
N THR A 39 9.36 9.84 10.89
CA THR A 39 9.37 8.64 11.73
C THR A 39 8.63 8.83 13.05
N HIS A 40 8.41 10.07 13.51
CA HIS A 40 7.65 10.32 14.74
C HIS A 40 6.17 9.89 14.61
N HIS A 41 5.62 9.91 13.39
CA HIS A 41 4.24 9.49 13.13
C HIS A 41 4.10 7.99 12.86
N ILE A 42 5.20 7.24 12.66
CA ILE A 42 5.15 5.80 12.34
C ILE A 42 4.44 4.96 13.41
N PRO A 43 4.67 5.13 14.72
CA PRO A 43 3.93 4.38 15.74
C PRO A 43 2.42 4.66 15.68
N LEU A 44 2.03 5.90 15.43
CA LEU A 44 0.62 6.29 15.29
C LEU A 44 0.02 5.67 14.02
N LEU A 45 0.72 5.71 12.89
CA LEU A 45 0.30 5.10 11.64
C LEU A 45 0.13 3.58 11.80
N ALA A 46 1.08 2.92 12.46
CA ALA A 46 1.00 1.49 12.77
C ALA A 46 -0.25 1.16 13.60
N GLY A 47 -0.56 1.97 14.61
CA GLY A 47 -1.80 1.83 15.39
C GLY A 47 -3.07 2.03 14.56
N ARG A 48 -3.07 2.97 13.59
CA ARG A 48 -4.20 3.14 12.66
C ARG A 48 -4.37 1.95 11.72
N VAL A 49 -3.27 1.44 11.17
CA VAL A 49 -3.27 0.23 10.34
C VAL A 49 -3.77 -0.98 11.14
N ASP A 50 -3.44 -1.08 12.42
CA ASP A 50 -3.95 -2.14 13.30
C ASP A 50 -5.47 -2.05 13.48
N ASN A 51 -5.98 -0.87 13.81
CA ASN A 51 -7.42 -0.62 13.95
C ASN A 51 -8.17 -0.89 12.65
N LEU A 52 -7.57 -0.55 11.50
CA LEU A 52 -8.11 -0.91 10.19
C LEU A 52 -8.18 -2.43 10.01
N GLY A 53 -7.13 -3.17 10.38
CA GLY A 53 -7.13 -4.62 10.38
C GLY A 53 -8.26 -5.21 11.22
N GLU A 54 -8.49 -4.66 12.42
CA GLU A 54 -9.59 -5.09 13.29
C GLU A 54 -10.97 -4.82 12.66
N ALA A 55 -11.19 -3.61 12.15
CA ALA A 55 -12.44 -3.24 11.49
C ALA A 55 -12.72 -4.15 10.28
N LEU A 56 -11.70 -4.44 9.47
CA LEU A 56 -11.81 -5.35 8.33
C LEU A 56 -12.13 -6.78 8.78
N SER A 57 -11.46 -7.31 9.80
CA SER A 57 -11.77 -8.64 10.34
C SER A 57 -13.22 -8.76 10.81
N ARG A 58 -13.74 -7.75 11.53
CA ARG A 58 -15.17 -7.73 11.93
C ARG A 58 -16.09 -7.68 10.71
N ALA A 59 -15.77 -6.85 9.73
CA ALA A 59 -16.55 -6.73 8.50
C ALA A 59 -16.56 -8.02 7.65
N LEU A 60 -15.49 -8.84 7.73
CA LEU A 60 -15.46 -10.17 7.11
C LEU A 60 -16.49 -11.14 7.74
N GLU A 61 -16.78 -10.99 9.03
CA GLU A 61 -17.75 -11.81 9.78
C GLU A 61 -19.20 -11.36 9.53
N THR A 62 -19.43 -10.07 9.28
CA THR A 62 -20.76 -9.47 9.08
C THR A 62 -21.23 -9.48 7.63
N GLY A 63 -20.48 -10.07 6.70
CA GLY A 63 -20.91 -10.31 5.32
C GLY A 63 -20.29 -9.38 4.26
N HIS A 64 -19.40 -8.46 4.63
CA HIS A 64 -18.71 -7.56 3.69
C HIS A 64 -17.51 -8.21 2.97
N ARG A 65 -17.31 -9.53 3.14
CA ARG A 65 -16.20 -10.25 2.51
C ARG A 65 -16.06 -10.01 0.99
N PRO A 66 -17.12 -10.09 0.16
CA PRO A 66 -16.99 -9.85 -1.28
C PRO A 66 -16.52 -8.44 -1.63
N GLU A 67 -17.01 -7.43 -0.90
CA GLU A 67 -16.64 -6.02 -1.07
C GLU A 67 -15.16 -5.79 -0.72
N ILE A 68 -14.72 -6.31 0.42
CA ILE A 68 -13.34 -6.22 0.87
C ILE A 68 -12.41 -6.91 -0.13
N LEU A 69 -12.73 -8.14 -0.55
CA LEU A 69 -11.91 -8.85 -1.54
C LEU A 69 -11.87 -8.13 -2.90
N LYS A 70 -12.98 -7.51 -3.33
CA LYS A 70 -13.02 -6.69 -4.54
C LYS A 70 -12.13 -5.44 -4.40
N ALA A 71 -12.23 -4.74 -3.27
CA ALA A 71 -11.42 -3.57 -2.96
C ALA A 71 -9.93 -3.90 -3.06
N LEU A 72 -9.50 -4.94 -2.33
CA LEU A 72 -8.10 -5.31 -2.29
C LEU A 72 -7.62 -5.77 -3.69
N ALA A 73 -8.47 -6.42 -4.49
CA ALA A 73 -8.14 -6.88 -5.85
C ALA A 73 -7.99 -5.74 -6.87
N ALA A 74 -8.65 -4.62 -6.63
CA ALA A 74 -8.53 -3.41 -7.45
C ALA A 74 -7.22 -2.64 -7.20
N THR A 75 -6.47 -2.98 -6.14
CA THR A 75 -5.22 -2.29 -5.80
C THR A 75 -4.10 -2.61 -6.79
N THR A 76 -3.38 -1.57 -7.21
CA THR A 76 -2.31 -1.66 -8.19
C THR A 76 -1.06 -2.26 -7.54
N PRO A 77 -0.50 -3.37 -8.05
CA PRO A 77 0.80 -3.86 -7.61
C PRO A 77 1.90 -2.82 -7.85
N LEU A 78 2.63 -2.47 -6.79
CA LEU A 78 3.93 -1.83 -6.98
C LEU A 78 4.86 -2.87 -7.61
N ALA A 79 5.63 -2.46 -8.62
CA ALA A 79 6.56 -3.35 -9.32
C ALA A 79 7.44 -4.11 -8.31
N GLN A 80 7.75 -5.38 -8.62
CA GLN A 80 8.58 -6.25 -7.76
C GLN A 80 9.81 -5.48 -7.27
N ALA A 81 10.06 -5.51 -5.94
CA ALA A 81 11.18 -4.82 -5.32
C ALA A 81 12.48 -5.19 -6.06
N PRO A 82 13.14 -4.23 -6.76
CA PRO A 82 14.39 -4.53 -7.42
C PRO A 82 15.51 -4.63 -6.38
N GLY A 83 16.24 -5.74 -6.39
CA GLY A 83 17.47 -5.90 -5.61
C GLY A 83 17.50 -7.15 -4.70
N PRO A 84 18.65 -7.42 -4.05
CA PRO A 84 18.84 -8.63 -3.23
C PRO A 84 17.89 -8.72 -2.03
N LEU A 85 17.34 -7.60 -1.54
CA LEU A 85 16.26 -7.62 -0.53
C LEU A 85 14.93 -8.13 -1.10
N GLY A 86 14.63 -7.89 -2.39
CA GLY A 86 13.51 -8.52 -3.10
C GLY A 86 13.70 -10.01 -3.40
N ALA A 87 14.91 -10.55 -3.20
CA ALA A 87 15.18 -11.99 -3.20
C ALA A 87 15.05 -12.61 -1.79
N VAL A 88 15.19 -11.81 -0.73
CA VAL A 88 14.97 -12.24 0.67
C VAL A 88 13.48 -12.17 1.04
N PHE A 89 12.78 -11.13 0.58
CA PHE A 89 11.32 -11.11 0.56
C PHE A 89 10.87 -11.93 -0.64
N ASN A 90 10.58 -13.21 -0.37
CA ASN A 90 9.90 -14.19 -1.21
C ASN A 90 9.18 -13.55 -2.43
N PRO A 91 9.32 -14.05 -3.68
CA PRO A 91 8.61 -13.56 -4.88
C PRO A 91 7.06 -13.50 -4.78
N LEU A 92 6.51 -13.84 -3.62
CA LEU A 92 5.12 -13.81 -3.20
C LEU A 92 4.76 -12.56 -2.34
N VAL A 93 5.74 -11.74 -1.96
CA VAL A 93 5.51 -10.48 -1.23
C VAL A 93 5.24 -9.40 -2.27
N LYS A 94 3.95 -9.17 -2.57
CA LYS A 94 3.58 -8.02 -3.38
C LYS A 94 3.22 -6.85 -2.48
N LEU A 95 4.07 -5.83 -2.53
CA LEU A 95 3.77 -4.55 -1.93
C LEU A 95 2.66 -3.85 -2.72
N ARG A 96 1.82 -3.13 -1.99
CA ARG A 96 0.80 -2.23 -2.52
C ARG A 96 1.02 -0.85 -1.94
N ASP A 97 0.61 0.17 -2.67
CA ASP A 97 0.56 1.50 -2.10
C ASP A 97 -0.54 1.55 -1.01
N LEU A 98 -0.21 2.05 0.18
CA LEU A 98 -1.16 2.11 1.29
C LEU A 98 -2.33 3.05 0.97
N GLY A 99 -2.08 4.20 0.36
CA GLY A 99 -3.11 5.14 -0.06
C GLY A 99 -4.07 4.54 -1.08
N ASP A 100 -3.56 3.78 -2.05
CA ASP A 100 -4.42 3.04 -3.00
C ASP A 100 -5.29 2.00 -2.28
N VAL A 101 -4.72 1.21 -1.36
CA VAL A 101 -5.50 0.27 -0.52
C VAL A 101 -6.63 0.99 0.22
N LEU A 102 -6.33 2.11 0.86
CA LEU A 102 -7.33 2.92 1.56
C LEU A 102 -8.40 3.48 0.61
N GLN A 103 -8.02 3.91 -0.58
CA GLN A 103 -8.94 4.42 -1.59
C GLN A 103 -9.88 3.33 -2.11
N GLN A 104 -9.35 2.16 -2.46
CA GLN A 104 -10.17 1.06 -2.94
C GLN A 104 -11.14 0.56 -1.86
N LEU A 105 -10.70 0.50 -0.59
CA LEU A 105 -11.57 0.15 0.53
C LEU A 105 -12.69 1.18 0.72
N ASP A 106 -12.40 2.48 0.62
CA ASP A 106 -13.42 3.52 0.69
C ASP A 106 -14.44 3.43 -0.47
N TRP A 107 -13.99 3.12 -1.69
CA TRP A 107 -14.90 3.02 -2.83
C TRP A 107 -15.76 1.76 -2.84
N HIS A 108 -15.25 0.64 -2.33
CA HIS A 108 -15.88 -0.66 -2.51
C HIS A 108 -16.47 -1.28 -1.23
N CYS A 109 -16.04 -0.86 -0.04
CA CYS A 109 -16.59 -1.37 1.22
C CYS A 109 -17.63 -0.39 1.78
N SER A 110 -18.83 -0.92 2.02
CA SER A 110 -19.96 -0.15 2.55
C SER A 110 -20.02 -0.12 4.09
N ASP A 111 -19.20 -0.92 4.77
CA ASP A 111 -19.16 -0.99 6.23
C ASP A 111 -18.71 0.36 6.84
N PRO A 112 -19.52 0.98 7.72
CA PRO A 112 -19.23 2.31 8.27
C PRO A 112 -18.01 2.33 9.21
N GLU A 113 -17.72 1.25 9.91
CA GLU A 113 -16.55 1.17 10.79
C GLU A 113 -15.28 1.04 9.95
N VAL A 114 -15.32 0.29 8.84
CA VAL A 114 -14.22 0.25 7.86
C VAL A 114 -13.98 1.64 7.27
N LYS A 115 -15.03 2.35 6.84
CA LYS A 115 -14.92 3.73 6.32
C LYS A 115 -14.25 4.69 7.31
N LYS A 116 -14.67 4.63 8.57
CA LYS A 116 -14.10 5.43 9.65
C LYS A 116 -12.63 5.09 9.90
N ALA A 117 -12.28 3.81 9.92
CA ALA A 117 -10.90 3.36 10.09
C ALA A 117 -10.01 3.76 8.90
N VAL A 118 -10.53 3.68 7.67
CA VAL A 118 -9.85 4.14 6.45
C VAL A 118 -9.54 5.64 6.54
N GLN A 119 -10.53 6.47 6.87
CA GLN A 119 -10.36 7.92 6.99
C GLN A 119 -9.32 8.27 8.07
N ALA A 120 -9.42 7.67 9.25
CA ALA A 120 -8.45 7.89 10.33
C ALA A 120 -7.02 7.44 9.98
N THR A 121 -6.89 6.40 9.14
CA THR A 121 -5.58 5.95 8.64
C THR A 121 -5.02 6.93 7.61
N ARG A 122 -5.88 7.46 6.72
CA ARG A 122 -5.50 8.44 5.69
C ARG A 122 -4.97 9.73 6.31
N GLU A 123 -5.65 10.26 7.33
CA GLU A 123 -5.23 11.49 8.03
C GLU A 123 -3.82 11.35 8.63
N VAL A 124 -3.51 10.20 9.23
CA VAL A 124 -2.18 9.96 9.80
C VAL A 124 -1.14 9.69 8.70
N LEU A 125 -1.52 9.02 7.61
CA LEU A 125 -0.64 8.80 6.46
C LEU A 125 -0.19 10.13 5.85
N GLU A 126 -1.10 11.09 5.69
CA GLU A 126 -0.80 12.44 5.18
C GLU A 126 0.17 13.21 6.08
N GLN A 127 0.10 13.02 7.40
CA GLN A 127 1.06 13.59 8.35
C GLN A 127 2.41 12.86 8.33
N THR A 128 2.38 11.56 8.05
CA THR A 128 3.57 10.70 8.05
C THR A 128 4.43 10.94 6.80
N VAL A 129 3.81 11.15 5.64
CA VAL A 129 4.52 11.37 4.37
C VAL A 129 4.67 12.87 4.10
N VAL A 130 5.77 13.43 4.56
CA VAL A 130 6.04 14.87 4.50
C VAL A 130 6.41 15.38 3.10
N ALA A 131 6.82 14.47 2.21
CA ALA A 131 7.02 14.75 0.80
C ALA A 131 6.96 13.45 -0.01
N GLN A 132 6.44 13.51 -1.23
CA GLN A 132 6.55 12.40 -2.17
C GLN A 132 6.67 12.88 -3.61
N ARG A 133 7.36 12.08 -4.43
CA ARG A 133 7.44 12.27 -5.87
C ARG A 133 7.65 10.93 -6.56
N ALA A 134 6.62 10.49 -7.27
CA ALA A 134 6.60 9.25 -8.02
C ALA A 134 6.91 9.43 -9.51
N ASP A 135 7.31 8.34 -10.15
CA ASP A 135 7.39 8.23 -11.60
C ASP A 135 6.03 8.46 -12.27
N LYS A 136 6.04 8.82 -13.56
CA LYS A 136 4.82 9.03 -14.34
C LYS A 136 3.87 7.83 -14.27
N LYS A 137 4.39 6.60 -14.18
CA LYS A 137 3.57 5.38 -14.13
C LYS A 137 2.82 5.20 -12.81
N HIS A 138 3.31 5.78 -11.71
CA HIS A 138 2.76 5.55 -10.37
C HIS A 138 2.16 6.81 -9.74
N ARG A 139 2.28 7.96 -10.41
CA ARG A 139 1.87 9.28 -9.91
C ARG A 139 0.42 9.34 -9.40
N ASP A 140 -0.49 8.63 -10.05
CA ASP A 140 -1.92 8.78 -9.78
C ASP A 140 -2.38 8.00 -8.54
N PHE A 141 -1.55 7.09 -8.02
CA PHE A 141 -1.90 6.24 -6.88
C PHE A 141 -0.84 6.16 -5.78
N ALA A 142 0.36 6.72 -6.00
CA ALA A 142 1.41 6.72 -4.98
C ALA A 142 1.06 7.65 -3.82
N SER A 143 1.08 7.10 -2.61
CA SER A 143 0.98 7.82 -1.33
C SER A 143 2.31 7.92 -0.60
N GLY A 144 3.34 7.19 -1.06
CA GLY A 144 4.70 7.26 -0.54
C GLY A 144 5.02 6.25 0.56
N ILE A 145 4.04 5.46 1.02
CA ILE A 145 4.25 4.30 1.90
C ILE A 145 3.61 3.08 1.29
N SER A 146 4.38 1.99 1.24
CA SER A 146 3.87 0.69 0.81
C SER A 146 3.43 -0.16 2.00
N ILE A 147 2.41 -0.97 1.79
CA ILE A 147 1.94 -1.99 2.73
C ILE A 147 1.98 -3.37 2.08
N HIS A 148 2.18 -4.39 2.91
CA HIS A 148 2.13 -5.77 2.46
C HIS A 148 0.68 -6.26 2.40
N LEU A 149 0.28 -6.79 1.24
CA LEU A 149 -0.92 -7.61 1.11
C LEU A 149 -0.52 -9.07 0.92
N ALA A 150 -1.22 -9.94 1.63
CA ALA A 150 -0.79 -11.29 1.88
C ALA A 150 -1.16 -12.23 0.69
N GLU A 151 -0.16 -12.76 -0.03
CA GLU A 151 -0.38 -13.78 -1.08
C GLU A 151 -0.04 -15.22 -0.59
N THR A 152 -0.06 -16.21 -1.48
CA THR A 152 0.24 -17.61 -1.13
C THR A 152 1.49 -17.74 -0.25
N GLY A 153 1.43 -18.52 0.83
CA GLY A 153 2.61 -18.85 1.65
C GLY A 153 2.92 -17.93 2.85
N TYR A 154 2.26 -16.78 3.04
CA TYR A 154 2.41 -16.03 4.31
C TYR A 154 1.93 -16.73 5.58
N SER A 155 2.62 -16.38 6.66
CA SER A 155 2.33 -16.71 8.06
C SER A 155 2.15 -15.42 8.83
N ALA A 156 1.03 -15.29 9.55
CA ALA A 156 0.78 -14.15 10.42
C ALA A 156 1.79 -14.10 11.56
N GLU A 157 2.21 -15.27 12.05
CA GLU A 157 3.17 -15.45 13.11
C GLU A 157 4.53 -14.86 12.73
N ASN A 158 5.03 -15.16 11.51
CA ASN A 158 6.26 -14.56 10.99
C ASN A 158 6.13 -13.04 10.78
N HIS A 159 4.97 -12.57 10.32
CA HIS A 159 4.73 -11.15 10.08
C HIS A 159 4.72 -10.37 11.40
N MET A 160 4.06 -10.90 12.43
CA MET A 160 4.06 -10.32 13.77
C MET A 160 5.45 -10.36 14.42
N ALA A 161 6.24 -11.42 14.20
CA ALA A 161 7.62 -11.50 14.68
C ALA A 161 8.53 -10.40 14.09
N LEU A 162 8.19 -9.86 12.91
CA LEU A 162 8.87 -8.73 12.28
C LEU A 162 8.30 -7.36 12.71
N GLY A 163 7.43 -7.33 13.71
CA GLY A 163 6.84 -6.10 14.26
C GLY A 163 5.59 -5.61 13.54
N ALA A 164 4.96 -6.45 12.70
CA ALA A 164 3.71 -6.05 12.06
C ALA A 164 2.56 -5.91 13.07
N PRO A 165 1.62 -4.98 12.84
CA PRO A 165 0.46 -4.83 13.70
C PRO A 165 -0.37 -6.13 13.79
N PRO A 166 -0.73 -6.62 14.99
CA PRO A 166 -1.34 -7.94 15.18
C PRO A 166 -2.69 -8.13 14.49
N ASN A 167 -3.58 -7.14 14.55
CA ASN A 167 -4.90 -7.21 13.94
C ASN A 167 -4.79 -7.14 12.41
N TRP A 168 -3.86 -6.32 11.89
CA TRP A 168 -3.52 -6.34 10.47
C TRP A 168 -3.03 -7.73 10.04
N ALA A 169 -2.12 -8.32 10.82
CA ALA A 169 -1.56 -9.63 10.51
C ALA A 169 -2.62 -10.75 10.55
N ARG A 170 -3.60 -10.65 11.46
CA ARG A 170 -4.74 -11.57 11.55
C ARG A 170 -5.68 -11.42 10.36
N PHE A 171 -6.07 -10.19 10.01
CA PHE A 171 -6.87 -9.90 8.83
C PHE A 171 -6.25 -10.50 7.55
N LEU A 172 -4.93 -10.31 7.38
CA LEU A 172 -4.16 -10.88 6.27
C LEU A 172 -4.12 -12.42 6.29
N LYS A 173 -4.37 -13.06 7.43
CA LYS A 173 -4.52 -14.53 7.54
C LYS A 173 -5.91 -14.97 7.08
N GLU A 174 -6.95 -14.23 7.47
CA GLU A 174 -8.37 -14.53 7.22
C GLU A 174 -8.83 -14.31 5.77
N THR A 175 -8.07 -13.51 5.03
CA THR A 175 -8.30 -13.22 3.61
C THR A 175 -7.61 -14.21 2.66
N ARG A 176 -7.04 -15.30 3.18
CA ARG A 176 -6.28 -16.30 2.41
C ARG A 176 -7.05 -17.55 2.00
N PRO A 177 -6.60 -18.22 0.91
CA PRO A 177 -5.72 -17.66 -0.13
C PRO A 177 -6.52 -16.66 -0.96
N TRP A 178 -5.85 -15.60 -1.42
CA TRP A 178 -6.43 -14.75 -2.44
C TRP A 178 -6.66 -15.58 -3.71
N PRO A 179 -7.87 -15.62 -4.27
CA PRO A 179 -8.13 -16.41 -5.46
C PRO A 179 -7.68 -15.65 -6.72
N MET A 180 -6.42 -15.20 -6.80
CA MET A 180 -5.88 -14.53 -7.99
C MET A 180 -5.93 -15.40 -9.25
N ARG A 181 -6.07 -16.74 -9.14
CA ARG A 181 -6.23 -17.64 -10.30
C ARG A 181 -7.65 -18.05 -10.66
N ARG A 182 -8.66 -17.78 -9.82
CA ARG A 182 -10.05 -18.21 -10.09
C ARG A 182 -11.09 -17.09 -10.03
N PHE A 183 -10.83 -16.01 -9.30
CA PHE A 183 -11.73 -14.86 -9.27
C PHE A 183 -11.46 -13.87 -10.39
N GLY A 184 -10.23 -13.81 -10.93
CA GLY A 184 -9.92 -12.99 -12.10
C GLY A 184 -10.87 -13.30 -13.26
N ASP A 185 -10.94 -14.54 -13.70
CA ASP A 185 -11.77 -14.88 -14.87
C ASP A 185 -13.28 -14.91 -14.57
N ALA A 186 -13.70 -15.34 -13.38
CA ALA A 186 -15.12 -15.45 -13.06
C ALA A 186 -15.77 -14.10 -12.72
N VAL A 187 -15.10 -13.23 -11.96
CA VAL A 187 -15.63 -11.91 -11.58
C VAL A 187 -15.50 -10.91 -12.72
N ILE A 188 -14.43 -10.96 -13.53
CA ILE A 188 -14.35 -10.15 -14.76
C ILE A 188 -15.48 -10.53 -15.71
N ARG A 189 -15.78 -11.82 -15.91
CA ARG A 189 -16.90 -12.25 -16.77
C ARG A 189 -18.28 -11.92 -16.20
N GLN A 190 -18.45 -11.94 -14.87
CA GLN A 190 -19.76 -11.74 -14.23
C GLN A 190 -20.10 -10.25 -14.01
N PHE A 191 -19.10 -9.38 -13.88
CA PHE A 191 -19.30 -7.94 -13.65
C PHE A 191 -18.83 -7.04 -14.80
N TRP A 192 -18.13 -7.59 -15.81
CA TRP A 192 -17.67 -6.87 -17.01
C TRP A 192 -17.77 -7.74 -18.28
N PRO A 193 -18.99 -8.03 -18.79
CA PRO A 193 -19.21 -8.94 -19.92
C PRO A 193 -18.71 -8.42 -21.29
N GLY A 194 -18.09 -7.24 -21.33
CA GLY A 194 -17.77 -6.53 -22.60
C GLY A 194 -16.30 -6.44 -22.99
N ASN A 195 -15.37 -7.02 -22.23
CA ASN A 195 -13.93 -6.89 -22.53
C ASN A 195 -13.24 -8.24 -22.70
N THR A 196 -13.78 -9.08 -23.57
CA THR A 196 -12.97 -10.09 -24.26
C THR A 196 -12.35 -9.40 -25.47
N SER A 197 -11.08 -9.01 -25.38
CA SER A 197 -10.29 -8.79 -26.59
C SER A 197 -10.37 -10.08 -27.40
N SER A 198 -11.00 -9.97 -28.56
CA SER A 198 -10.93 -10.94 -29.63
C SER A 198 -9.49 -11.00 -30.12
N ASP A 199 -8.72 -11.96 -29.64
CA ASP A 199 -7.53 -12.42 -30.34
C ASP A 199 -7.83 -13.79 -30.94
N SER A 200 -8.27 -13.72 -32.19
CA SER A 200 -8.04 -14.72 -33.24
C SER A 200 -6.79 -14.32 -34.03
#